data_AF-M0KCY1-F1
#
_entry.id   AF-M0KCY1-F1
#
_cell.length_a   1.000
_cell.length_b   1.000
_cell.length_c   1.000
_cell.angle_alpha   90.00
_cell.angle_beta   90.00
_cell.angle_gamma   90.00
#
_symmetry.space_group_name_H-M   'P 1'
#
loop_
_entity.id
_entity.type
_entity.pdbx_description
1 polymer ?
#
loop_
_entity_poly.entity_id
_entity_poly.type
_entity_poly.pdbx_seq_one_letter_code
_entity_poly.pdbx_strand_id
1 'polypeptide(L)'
;MIGISNDYTFRRTLSPKVKDTLMETEISFSPYDAGELRTILEHRAERAFVDEACDLSAIANAAALAAQDMGNARQALDLLRVGAELAERNGETSVMDDHIEAAREQVQRGRLEDKIRDQTEHAQYILEAIANLQTQDEVPARSKELQQTYEQVADSHAASPLSTLKSIQDHLSDLHMLGFLCRHDQGTE
;
A
#
# COMPACT_ATOMS: atom_id res chain seq x y z
N MET A 1 -2.44 -9.89 27.82
CA MET A 1 -2.90 -9.12 26.64
C MET A 1 -1.76 -9.14 25.63
N ILE A 2 -2.05 -9.29 24.34
CA ILE A 2 -1.04 -9.22 23.28
C ILE A 2 -1.42 -8.05 22.39
N GLY A 3 -0.56 -7.03 22.31
CA GLY A 3 -0.70 -5.89 21.42
C GLY A 3 0.23 -6.05 20.23
N ILE A 4 -0.27 -5.75 19.02
CA ILE A 4 0.52 -5.76 17.79
C ILE A 4 0.43 -4.35 17.21
N SER A 5 1.57 -3.70 16.99
CA SER A 5 1.67 -2.36 16.44
C SER A 5 2.76 -2.31 15.38
N ASN A 6 2.50 -1.56 14.31
CA ASN A 6 3.51 -1.19 13.31
C ASN A 6 4.17 0.17 13.62
N ASP A 7 3.73 0.86 14.66
CA ASP A 7 4.30 2.13 15.10
C ASP A 7 5.27 1.91 16.27
N TYR A 8 6.57 2.02 15.97
CA TYR A 8 7.66 1.96 16.94
C TYR A 8 7.59 3.08 18.00
N THR A 9 6.86 4.15 17.73
CA THR A 9 6.67 5.29 18.64
C THR A 9 5.41 5.19 19.50
N PHE A 10 4.54 4.21 19.25
CA PHE A 10 3.27 4.01 19.98
C PHE A 10 3.49 3.96 21.50
N ARG A 11 4.60 3.38 21.92
CA ARG A 11 4.97 3.33 23.35
C ARG A 11 5.20 4.73 23.93
N ARG A 12 5.75 5.68 23.17
CA ARG A 12 5.96 7.06 23.65
C ARG A 12 4.64 7.80 23.87
N THR A 13 3.60 7.46 23.13
CA THR A 13 2.26 8.04 23.28
C THR A 13 1.43 7.46 24.43
N LEU A 14 1.83 6.32 25.01
CA LEU A 14 1.12 5.74 26.16
C LEU A 14 1.35 6.52 27.46
N SER A 15 0.27 6.71 28.23
CA SER A 15 0.35 7.36 29.54
C SER A 15 1.17 6.53 30.54
N PRO A 16 1.84 7.17 31.52
CA PRO A 16 2.68 6.47 32.51
C PRO A 16 1.95 5.34 33.27
N LYS A 17 0.66 5.54 33.59
CA LYS A 17 -0.16 4.54 34.29
C LYS A 17 -0.38 3.27 33.47
N VAL A 18 -0.53 3.41 32.14
CA VAL A 18 -0.72 2.26 31.24
C VAL A 18 0.59 1.49 31.10
N LYS A 19 1.73 2.17 31.00
CA LYS A 19 3.06 1.54 30.92
C LYS A 19 3.37 0.68 32.16
N ASP A 20 3.08 1.20 33.35
CA ASP A 20 3.33 0.46 34.61
C ASP A 20 2.42 -0.77 34.75
N THR A 21 1.21 -0.72 34.20
CA THR A 21 0.25 -1.84 34.29
C THR A 21 0.50 -2.90 33.21
N LEU A 22 1.06 -2.51 32.05
CA LEU A 22 1.19 -3.39 30.89
C LEU A 22 2.30 -4.45 31.06
N MET A 23 3.34 -4.18 31.88
CA MET A 23 4.45 -5.09 32.21
C MET A 23 4.90 -5.95 31.00
N GLU A 24 5.16 -5.31 29.86
CA GLU A 24 5.36 -6.02 28.59
C GLU A 24 6.75 -6.66 28.41
N THR A 25 6.76 -7.77 27.68
CA THR A 25 7.96 -8.29 27.00
C THR A 25 7.83 -7.95 25.51
N GLU A 26 8.80 -7.22 24.96
CA GLU A 26 8.78 -6.77 23.58
C GLU A 26 9.41 -7.82 22.66
N ILE A 27 8.71 -8.17 21.57
CA ILE A 27 9.23 -9.02 20.50
C ILE A 27 9.22 -8.17 19.23
N SER A 28 10.39 -7.94 18.66
CA SER A 28 10.54 -7.25 17.39
C SER A 28 10.53 -8.27 16.24
N PHE A 29 9.71 -8.00 15.23
CA PHE A 29 9.68 -8.76 13.99
C PHE A 29 10.44 -7.97 12.92
N SER A 30 11.62 -8.46 12.55
CA SER A 30 12.38 -7.87 11.45
C SER A 30 11.77 -8.30 10.11
N PRO A 31 11.94 -7.49 9.05
CA PRO A 31 11.60 -7.92 7.69
C PRO A 31 12.30 -9.22 7.34
N TYR A 32 11.61 -10.07 6.58
CA TYR A 32 12.18 -11.33 6.11
C TYR A 32 13.23 -11.09 5.02
N ASP A 33 14.31 -11.87 5.04
CA ASP A 33 15.24 -11.93 3.92
C ASP A 33 14.72 -12.81 2.76
N ALA A 34 15.42 -12.77 1.63
CA ALA A 34 15.01 -13.51 0.43
C ALA A 34 14.99 -15.04 0.65
N GLY A 35 15.88 -15.58 1.49
CA GLY A 35 15.92 -17.02 1.80
C GLY A 35 14.77 -17.45 2.70
N GLU A 36 14.44 -16.65 3.71
CA GLU A 36 13.27 -16.85 4.57
C GLU A 36 11.98 -16.78 3.77
N LEU A 37 11.83 -15.75 2.92
CA LEU A 37 10.67 -15.62 2.03
C LEU A 37 10.55 -16.79 1.06
N ARG A 38 11.67 -17.22 0.46
CA ARG A 38 11.69 -18.39 -0.42
C ARG A 38 11.19 -19.64 0.31
N THR A 39 11.67 -19.89 1.52
CA THR A 39 11.25 -21.05 2.34
C THR A 39 9.75 -20.99 2.63
N ILE A 40 9.23 -19.81 2.99
CA ILE A 40 7.79 -19.60 3.22
C ILE A 40 7.00 -19.88 1.95
N LEU A 41 7.47 -19.37 0.80
CA LEU A 41 6.78 -19.52 -0.48
C LEU A 41 6.79 -20.96 -0.98
N GLU A 42 7.92 -21.66 -0.91
CA GLU A 42 8.03 -23.08 -1.29
C GLU A 42 7.00 -23.91 -0.51
N HIS A 43 6.96 -23.76 0.82
CA HIS A 43 5.99 -24.47 1.67
C HIS A 43 4.53 -24.15 1.33
N ARG A 44 4.24 -22.92 0.86
CA ARG A 44 2.89 -22.51 0.47
C ARG A 44 2.55 -23.00 -0.93
N ALA A 45 3.52 -23.01 -1.84
CA ALA A 45 3.36 -23.46 -3.22
C ALA A 45 3.05 -24.95 -3.29
N GLU A 46 3.75 -25.78 -2.50
CA GLU A 46 3.49 -27.23 -2.38
C GLU A 46 2.03 -27.58 -2.05
N ARG A 47 1.30 -26.68 -1.41
CA ARG A 47 -0.09 -26.88 -0.98
C ARG A 47 -1.12 -26.23 -1.91
N ALA A 48 -0.68 -25.30 -2.76
CA ALA A 48 -1.53 -24.47 -3.59
C ALA A 48 -1.47 -24.85 -5.06
N PHE A 49 -0.32 -25.31 -5.55
CA PHE A 49 -0.12 -25.74 -6.93
C PHE A 49 -0.18 -27.27 -7.03
N VAL A 50 -0.56 -27.75 -8.22
CA VAL A 50 -0.31 -29.15 -8.60
C VAL A 50 1.16 -29.33 -8.96
N ASP A 51 1.64 -30.58 -8.97
CA ASP A 51 3.02 -30.89 -9.34
C ASP A 51 3.42 -30.24 -10.67
N GLU A 52 4.63 -29.67 -10.71
CA GLU A 52 5.23 -28.98 -11.87
C GLU A 52 4.51 -27.70 -12.37
N ALA A 53 3.43 -27.27 -11.71
CA ALA A 53 2.70 -26.06 -12.10
C ALA A 53 3.35 -24.74 -11.66
N CYS A 54 4.47 -24.79 -10.93
CA CYS A 54 5.21 -23.59 -10.54
C CYS A 54 6.72 -23.90 -10.51
N ASP A 55 7.50 -23.16 -11.30
CA ASP A 55 8.95 -23.33 -11.31
C ASP A 55 9.58 -22.79 -10.00
N LEU A 56 10.60 -23.49 -9.51
CA LEU A 56 11.37 -23.06 -8.34
C LEU A 56 12.07 -21.71 -8.58
N SER A 57 12.44 -21.39 -9.83
CA SER A 57 12.98 -20.09 -10.20
C SER A 57 11.95 -18.99 -9.98
N ALA A 58 10.67 -19.23 -10.32
CA ALA A 58 9.60 -18.25 -10.15
C ALA A 58 9.35 -17.97 -8.65
N ILE A 59 9.40 -19.01 -7.82
CA ILE A 59 9.33 -18.87 -6.36
C ILE A 59 10.51 -18.05 -5.82
N ALA A 60 11.73 -18.35 -6.27
CA ALA A 60 12.92 -17.60 -5.87
C ALA A 60 12.86 -16.14 -6.33
N ASN A 61 12.35 -15.87 -7.54
CA ASN A 61 12.16 -14.53 -8.07
C ASN A 61 11.16 -13.73 -7.22
N ALA A 62 9.99 -14.31 -6.93
CA ALA A 62 8.97 -13.66 -6.10
C ALA A 62 9.49 -13.32 -4.69
N ALA A 63 10.28 -14.23 -4.09
CA ALA A 63 10.93 -14.00 -2.81
C ALA A 63 11.97 -12.86 -2.88
N ALA A 64 12.80 -12.85 -3.91
CA ALA A 64 13.83 -11.83 -4.10
C ALA A 64 13.21 -10.43 -4.30
N LEU A 65 12.17 -10.31 -5.14
CA LEU A 65 11.45 -9.04 -5.36
C LEU A 65 10.81 -8.53 -4.06
N ALA A 66 10.14 -9.40 -3.30
CA ALA A 66 9.51 -9.01 -2.04
C ALA A 66 10.53 -8.62 -0.95
N ALA A 67 11.69 -9.28 -0.91
CA ALA A 67 12.78 -8.94 0.00
C ALA A 67 13.39 -7.56 -0.29
N GLN A 68 13.55 -7.20 -1.56
CA GLN A 68 14.10 -5.91 -1.98
C GLN A 68 13.19 -4.72 -1.61
N ASP A 69 11.88 -4.90 -1.67
CA ASP A 69 10.92 -3.82 -1.37
C ASP A 69 10.71 -3.62 0.13
N MET A 70 10.22 -4.64 0.84
CA MET A 70 9.77 -4.51 2.25
C MET A 70 10.04 -5.73 3.12
N GLY A 71 10.53 -6.85 2.57
CA GLY A 71 10.71 -8.10 3.31
C GLY A 71 9.40 -8.68 3.84
N ASN A 72 8.29 -8.51 3.11
CA ASN A 72 6.96 -8.90 3.56
C ASN A 72 6.47 -10.19 2.87
N ALA A 73 6.19 -11.24 3.64
CA ALA A 73 5.68 -12.51 3.15
C ALA A 73 4.34 -12.39 2.40
N ARG A 74 3.47 -11.45 2.78
CA ARG A 74 2.22 -11.19 2.06
C ARG A 74 2.50 -10.74 0.63
N GLN A 75 3.51 -9.89 0.43
CA GLN A 75 3.93 -9.47 -0.90
C GLN A 75 4.43 -10.60 -1.75
N ALA A 76 5.29 -11.43 -1.18
CA ALA A 76 5.82 -12.59 -1.86
C ALA A 76 4.68 -13.53 -2.32
N LEU A 77 3.68 -13.73 -1.46
CA LEU A 77 2.49 -14.54 -1.78
C LEU A 77 1.58 -13.89 -2.83
N ASP A 78 1.38 -12.58 -2.76
CA ASP A 78 0.60 -11.83 -3.76
C ASP A 78 1.25 -11.95 -5.15
N LEU A 79 2.58 -11.86 -5.24
CA LEU A 79 3.33 -12.03 -6.48
C LEU A 79 3.12 -13.43 -7.08
N LEU A 80 3.24 -14.49 -6.27
CA LEU A 80 2.98 -15.85 -6.74
C LEU A 80 1.53 -16.06 -7.18
N ARG A 81 0.56 -15.56 -6.41
CA ARG A 81 -0.86 -15.69 -6.74
C ARG A 81 -1.18 -14.99 -8.06
N VAL A 82 -0.78 -13.73 -8.21
CA VAL A 82 -1.06 -12.97 -9.43
C VAL A 82 -0.27 -13.53 -10.61
N GLY A 83 0.96 -14.00 -10.40
CA GLY A 83 1.73 -14.70 -11.43
C GLY A 83 1.03 -15.97 -11.92
N ALA A 84 0.44 -16.75 -11.01
CA ALA A 84 -0.37 -17.92 -11.35
C ALA A 84 -1.62 -17.56 -12.16
N GLU A 85 -2.35 -16.52 -11.74
CA GLU A 85 -3.51 -16.03 -12.49
C GLU A 85 -3.13 -15.57 -13.90
N LEU A 86 -1.93 -15.01 -14.09
CA LEU A 86 -1.43 -14.61 -15.40
C LEU A 86 -1.09 -15.81 -16.29
N ALA A 87 -0.38 -16.81 -15.74
CA ALA A 87 -0.10 -18.05 -16.46
C ALA A 87 -1.40 -18.75 -16.89
N GLU A 88 -2.38 -18.84 -15.99
CA GLU A 88 -3.69 -19.42 -16.30
C GLU A 88 -4.43 -18.65 -17.41
N ARG A 89 -4.43 -17.31 -17.35
CA ARG A 89 -5.04 -16.47 -18.40
C ARG A 89 -4.37 -16.63 -19.76
N ASN A 90 -3.07 -16.91 -19.78
CA ASN A 90 -2.32 -17.17 -21.02
C ASN A 90 -2.50 -18.61 -21.54
N GLY A 91 -3.18 -19.49 -20.78
CA GLY A 91 -3.30 -20.91 -21.09
C GLY A 91 -2.01 -21.70 -20.86
N GLU A 92 -1.10 -21.16 -20.05
CA GLU A 92 0.17 -21.78 -19.69
C GLU A 92 -0.02 -22.67 -18.46
N THR A 93 0.65 -23.81 -18.45
CA THR A 93 0.48 -24.82 -17.40
C THR A 93 1.41 -24.65 -16.21
N SER A 94 2.39 -23.74 -16.32
CA SER A 94 3.40 -23.54 -15.28
C SER A 94 3.74 -22.06 -15.10
N VAL A 95 3.88 -21.65 -13.85
CA VAL A 95 4.33 -20.29 -13.47
C VAL A 95 5.84 -20.20 -13.65
N MET A 96 6.27 -19.11 -14.29
CA MET A 96 7.65 -18.85 -14.72
C MET A 96 8.06 -17.43 -14.29
N ASP A 97 9.35 -17.13 -14.35
CA ASP A 97 9.88 -15.83 -13.92
C ASP A 97 9.19 -14.63 -14.61
N ASP A 98 8.88 -14.75 -15.90
CA ASP A 98 8.19 -13.72 -16.68
C ASP A 98 6.81 -13.38 -16.12
N HIS A 99 6.07 -14.38 -15.61
CA HIS A 99 4.79 -14.18 -14.95
C HIS A 99 4.93 -13.41 -13.64
N ILE A 100 6.01 -13.65 -12.90
CA ILE A 100 6.29 -12.96 -11.64
C ILE A 100 6.66 -11.50 -11.89
N GLU A 101 7.46 -11.23 -12.92
CA GLU A 101 7.79 -9.85 -13.28
C GLU A 101 6.56 -9.10 -13.77
N ALA A 102 5.71 -9.73 -14.60
CA ALA A 102 4.44 -9.15 -15.02
C ALA A 102 3.46 -8.94 -13.85
N ALA A 103 3.46 -9.84 -12.86
CA ALA A 103 2.64 -9.73 -11.66
C ALA A 103 3.05 -8.55 -10.77
N ARG A 104 4.33 -8.15 -10.79
CA ARG A 104 4.87 -7.06 -9.97
C ARG A 104 4.06 -5.77 -10.13
N GLU A 105 3.82 -5.36 -11.37
CA GLU A 105 3.07 -4.13 -11.64
C GLU A 105 1.61 -4.25 -11.20
N GLN A 106 0.97 -5.41 -11.44
CA GLN A 106 -0.42 -5.64 -11.04
C GLN A 106 -0.60 -5.65 -9.52
N VAL A 107 0.32 -6.28 -8.79
CA VAL A 107 0.32 -6.29 -7.32
C VAL A 107 0.53 -4.88 -6.77
N GLN A 108 1.44 -4.10 -7.35
CA GLN A 108 1.65 -2.71 -6.94
C GLN A 108 0.41 -1.84 -7.19
N ARG A 109 -0.22 -1.96 -8.37
CA ARG A 109 -1.46 -1.25 -8.69
C ARG A 109 -2.61 -1.66 -7.77
N GLY A 110 -2.82 -2.96 -7.55
CA GLY A 110 -3.87 -3.45 -6.66
C GLY A 110 -3.71 -2.95 -5.21
N ARG A 111 -2.47 -2.88 -4.71
CA ARG A 111 -2.20 -2.28 -3.39
C ARG A 111 -2.52 -0.80 -3.33
N LEU A 112 -2.20 -0.06 -4.39
CA LEU A 112 -2.55 1.35 -4.45
C LEU A 112 -4.08 1.50 -4.44
N GLU A 113 -4.79 0.68 -5.22
CA GLU A 113 -6.25 0.66 -5.27
C GLU A 113 -6.86 0.36 -3.90
N ASP A 114 -6.40 -0.69 -3.21
CA ASP A 114 -6.88 -1.03 -1.87
C ASP A 114 -6.59 0.10 -0.87
N LYS A 115 -5.39 0.70 -0.92
CA LYS A 115 -5.07 1.85 -0.07
C LYS A 115 -5.98 3.05 -0.32
N ILE A 116 -6.37 3.32 -1.57
CA ILE A 116 -7.34 4.39 -1.90
C ILE A 116 -8.71 4.02 -1.37
N ARG A 117 -9.14 2.76 -1.57
CA ARG A 117 -10.45 2.26 -1.13
C ARG A 117 -10.62 2.31 0.39
N ASP A 118 -9.54 2.10 1.14
CA ASP A 118 -9.52 2.15 2.60
C ASP A 118 -9.55 3.59 3.17
N GLN A 119 -9.42 4.62 2.32
CA GLN A 119 -9.53 6.01 2.77
C GLN A 119 -10.99 6.40 3.06
N THR A 120 -11.16 7.48 3.83
CA THR A 120 -12.48 8.10 4.01
C THR A 120 -13.01 8.65 2.68
N GLU A 121 -14.34 8.76 2.55
CA GLU A 121 -14.97 9.30 1.33
C GLU A 121 -14.40 10.67 0.94
N HIS A 122 -14.22 11.58 1.91
CA HIS A 122 -13.63 12.89 1.62
C HIS A 122 -12.16 12.82 1.18
N ALA A 123 -11.37 11.89 1.71
CA ALA A 123 -10.00 11.68 1.23
C ALA A 123 -9.99 11.12 -0.19
N GLN A 124 -10.94 10.25 -0.56
CA GLN A 124 -11.12 9.78 -1.94
C GLN A 124 -11.52 10.92 -2.89
N TYR A 125 -12.45 11.78 -2.50
CA TYR A 125 -12.84 12.95 -3.30
C TYR A 125 -11.68 13.93 -3.48
N ILE A 126 -10.83 14.10 -2.47
CA ILE A 126 -9.62 14.92 -2.58
C ILE A 126 -8.64 14.29 -3.57
N LEU A 127 -8.42 12.97 -3.52
CA LEU A 127 -7.57 12.27 -4.49
C LEU A 127 -8.11 12.39 -5.92
N GLU A 128 -9.42 12.27 -6.10
CA GLU A 128 -10.08 12.47 -7.40
C GLU A 128 -9.91 13.91 -7.90
N ALA A 129 -10.09 14.91 -7.04
CA ALA A 129 -9.88 16.31 -7.39
C ALA A 129 -8.44 16.57 -7.86
N ILE A 130 -7.45 15.98 -7.18
CA ILE A 130 -6.04 16.08 -7.57
C ILE A 130 -5.79 15.38 -8.91
N ALA A 131 -6.37 14.20 -9.14
CA ALA A 131 -6.25 13.49 -10.41
C ALA A 131 -6.87 14.29 -11.58
N ASN A 132 -7.98 14.99 -11.33
CA ASN A 132 -8.61 15.88 -12.30
C ASN A 132 -7.72 17.09 -12.64
N LEU A 133 -7.08 17.70 -11.64
CA LEU A 133 -6.10 18.78 -11.85
C LEU A 133 -4.85 18.28 -12.60
N GLN A 134 -4.37 17.08 -12.28
CA GLN A 134 -3.24 16.45 -12.98
C GLN A 134 -3.56 16.21 -14.46
N THR A 135 -4.77 15.78 -14.78
CA THR A 135 -5.21 15.55 -16.18
C THR A 135 -5.28 16.84 -16.99
N GLN A 136 -5.39 17.98 -16.31
CA GLN A 136 -5.42 19.32 -16.90
C GLN A 136 -4.03 20.00 -16.88
N ASP A 137 -2.98 19.29 -16.43
CA ASP A 137 -1.63 19.84 -16.21
C ASP A 137 -1.60 21.05 -15.25
N GLU A 138 -2.54 21.11 -14.29
CA GLU A 138 -2.67 22.21 -13.31
C GLU A 138 -1.99 21.91 -11.96
N VAL A 139 -1.18 20.85 -11.89
CA VAL A 139 -0.35 20.57 -10.72
C VAL A 139 1.09 21.08 -10.91
N PRO A 140 1.79 21.51 -9.84
CA PRO A 140 1.35 21.57 -8.45
C PRO A 140 0.34 22.70 -8.20
N ALA A 141 -0.78 22.35 -7.57
CA ALA A 141 -1.88 23.27 -7.28
C ALA A 141 -1.82 23.78 -5.82
N ARG A 142 -2.30 25.01 -5.59
CA ARG A 142 -2.44 25.56 -4.24
C ARG A 142 -3.63 24.92 -3.51
N SER A 143 -3.58 24.86 -2.18
CA SER A 143 -4.68 24.28 -1.38
C SER A 143 -6.05 24.94 -1.65
N LYS A 144 -6.08 26.21 -2.05
CA LYS A 144 -7.32 26.92 -2.43
C LYS A 144 -7.88 26.49 -3.78
N GLU A 145 -7.03 26.25 -4.77
CA GLU A 145 -7.44 25.77 -6.10
C GLU A 145 -7.98 24.34 -5.95
N LEU A 146 -7.24 23.51 -5.21
CA LEU A 146 -7.65 22.16 -4.87
C LEU A 146 -8.99 22.11 -4.10
N GLN A 147 -9.20 23.04 -3.16
CA GLN A 147 -10.48 23.15 -2.46
C GLN A 147 -11.65 23.33 -3.44
N GLN A 148 -11.51 24.19 -4.46
CA GLN A 148 -12.59 24.44 -5.42
C GLN A 148 -12.90 23.18 -6.24
N THR A 149 -11.88 22.48 -6.71
CA THR A 149 -12.07 21.22 -7.45
C THR A 149 -12.64 20.12 -6.56
N TYR A 150 -12.21 20.04 -5.30
CA TYR A 150 -12.77 19.12 -4.31
C TYR A 150 -14.26 19.38 -4.04
N GLU A 151 -14.66 20.65 -3.88
CA GLU A 151 -16.07 21.01 -3.67
C GLU A 151 -16.93 20.54 -4.85
N GLN A 152 -16.45 20.73 -6.09
CA GLN A 152 -17.13 20.24 -7.30
C GLN A 152 -17.24 18.71 -7.33
N VAL A 153 -16.18 18.00 -6.95
CA VAL A 153 -16.18 16.53 -6.88
C VAL A 153 -17.16 16.04 -5.80
N ALA A 154 -17.11 16.60 -4.60
CA ALA A 154 -18.02 16.25 -3.51
C ALA A 154 -19.49 16.48 -3.91
N ASP A 155 -19.79 17.61 -4.54
CA ASP A 155 -21.13 17.92 -5.06
C ASP A 155 -21.58 16.90 -6.13
N SER A 156 -20.68 16.46 -7.01
CA SER A 156 -20.98 15.47 -8.04
C SER A 156 -21.34 14.09 -7.48
N HIS A 157 -20.82 13.76 -6.30
CA HIS A 157 -21.15 12.56 -5.53
C HIS A 157 -22.32 12.77 -4.55
N ALA A 158 -22.99 13.94 -4.61
CA ALA A 158 -24.05 14.34 -3.68
C ALA A 158 -23.63 14.33 -2.19
N ALA A 159 -22.34 14.50 -1.92
CA ALA A 159 -21.78 14.61 -0.59
C ALA A 159 -21.73 16.07 -0.14
N SER A 160 -21.97 16.32 1.17
CA SER A 160 -21.78 17.65 1.73
C SER A 160 -20.29 17.98 1.83
N PRO A 161 -19.78 19.06 1.20
CA PRO A 161 -18.36 19.40 1.26
C PRO A 161 -17.92 19.72 2.69
N LEU A 162 -16.63 19.47 2.97
CA LEU A 162 -16.01 19.89 4.22
C LEU A 162 -16.13 21.41 4.40
N SER A 163 -16.57 21.84 5.58
CA SER A 163 -16.93 23.23 5.84
C SER A 163 -15.75 24.20 5.99
N THR A 164 -14.51 23.69 6.08
CA THR A 164 -13.33 24.54 6.30
C THR A 164 -12.12 24.09 5.48
N LEU A 165 -11.33 25.08 5.03
CA LEU A 165 -10.01 24.85 4.41
C LEU A 165 -9.06 24.07 5.33
N LYS A 166 -9.18 24.24 6.65
CA LYS A 166 -8.37 23.51 7.63
C LYS A 166 -8.62 22.00 7.55
N SER A 167 -9.88 21.57 7.49
CA SER A 167 -10.22 20.15 7.36
C SER A 167 -9.64 19.52 6.09
N ILE A 168 -9.66 20.26 4.98
CA ILE A 168 -9.04 19.81 3.72
C ILE A 168 -7.51 19.72 3.88
N GLN A 169 -6.87 20.69 4.54
CA GLN A 169 -5.43 20.65 4.82
C GLN A 169 -5.03 19.47 5.72
N ASP A 170 -5.88 19.11 6.69
CA ASP A 170 -5.64 17.95 7.54
C ASP A 170 -5.67 16.67 6.69
N HIS A 171 -6.68 16.48 5.83
CA HIS A 171 -6.72 15.35 4.89
C HIS A 171 -5.54 15.34 3.89
N LEU A 172 -5.14 16.49 3.36
CA LEU A 172 -3.97 16.58 2.48
C LEU A 172 -2.68 16.18 3.20
N SER A 173 -2.57 16.51 4.49
CA SER A 173 -1.43 16.12 5.31
C SER A 173 -1.41 14.62 5.54
N ASP A 174 -2.56 14.01 5.83
CA ASP A 174 -2.69 12.56 5.98
C ASP A 174 -2.36 11.82 4.68
N LEU A 175 -2.90 12.28 3.55
CA LEU A 175 -2.61 11.72 2.22
C LEU A 175 -1.13 11.87 1.83
N HIS A 176 -0.50 12.98 2.21
CA HIS A 176 0.95 13.16 2.04
C HIS A 176 1.74 12.16 2.90
N MET A 177 1.37 11.97 4.17
CA MET A 177 2.01 10.99 5.05
C MET A 177 1.85 9.56 4.52
N LEU A 178 0.71 9.24 3.91
CA LEU A 178 0.45 7.94 3.27
C LEU A 178 1.21 7.75 1.95
N GLY A 179 1.87 8.80 1.45
CA GLY A 179 2.68 8.77 0.23
C GLY A 179 1.88 8.91 -1.06
N PHE A 180 0.60 9.30 -0.98
CA PHE A 180 -0.19 9.60 -2.18
C PHE A 180 0.24 10.90 -2.86
N LEU A 181 0.71 11.87 -2.07
CA LEU A 181 0.96 13.23 -2.52
C LEU A 181 2.38 13.69 -2.16
N CYS A 182 2.96 14.51 -3.02
CA CYS A 182 4.18 15.26 -2.71
C CYS A 182 3.83 16.72 -2.41
N ARG A 183 4.34 17.25 -1.28
CA ARG A 183 4.16 18.65 -0.92
C ARG A 183 5.35 19.47 -1.42
N HIS A 184 5.06 20.51 -2.20
CA HIS A 184 6.04 21.50 -2.58
C HIS A 184 5.91 22.72 -1.66
N ASP A 185 6.88 22.91 -0.76
CA ASP A 185 6.96 24.14 0.00
C ASP A 185 7.57 25.23 -0.90
N GLN A 186 6.83 26.30 -1.16
CA GLN A 186 7.40 27.50 -1.78
C GLN A 186 8.31 28.18 -0.77
N GLY A 187 9.58 27.78 -0.75
CA GLY A 187 10.66 28.57 -0.20
C GLY A 187 10.93 29.76 -1.11
N THR A 188 10.90 30.94 -0.51
CA THR A 188 11.44 32.22 -1.00
C THR A 188 12.61 32.07 -1.98
N GLU A 189 12.41 32.54 -3.20
CA GLU A 189 13.32 33.45 -3.90
C GLU A 189 12.54 34.69 -4.34
#